data_AF-I3S713-F1
#
_entry.id   AF-I3S713-F1
#
_cell.length_a   1.000
_cell.length_b   1.000
_cell.length_c   1.000
_cell.angle_alpha   90.00
_cell.angle_beta   90.00
_cell.angle_gamma   90.00
#
_symmetry.space_group_name_H-M   'P 1'
#
loop_
_entity.id
_entity.type
_entity.pdbx_description
1 polymer ?
#
loop_
_entity_poly.entity_id
_entity_poly.type
_entity_poly.pdbx_seq_one_letter_code
_entity_poly.pdbx_strand_id
1 'polypeptide(L)'
;MIDRKKRSLEAHLSYKIGDLVMSTLGPKFASLLNYRILCNTTFTISNVVGPQEEIMIGGNPITFLRANNSALPHALVLNMVSYAGKADMQVQVAKDIIPDPEFLAKCFEDALLEMKEQVTTKI
;
A
#
# COMPACT_ATOMS: atom_id res chain seq x y z
N MET A 1 -8.19 -8.65 -16.27
CA MET A 1 -7.24 -7.51 -16.32
C MET A 1 -5.99 -7.74 -15.48
N ILE A 2 -6.14 -8.18 -14.22
CA ILE A 2 -5.02 -8.51 -13.31
C ILE A 2 -4.13 -9.63 -13.86
N ASP A 3 -4.70 -10.73 -14.37
CA ASP A 3 -3.88 -11.84 -14.88
C ASP A 3 -3.08 -11.49 -16.14
N ARG A 4 -3.60 -10.57 -16.95
CA ARG A 4 -2.87 -10.02 -18.11
C ARG A 4 -1.65 -9.22 -17.65
N LYS A 5 -1.82 -8.37 -16.62
CA LYS A 5 -0.72 -7.60 -16.02
C LYS A 5 0.32 -8.53 -15.40
N LYS A 6 -0.10 -9.59 -14.68
CA LYS A 6 0.81 -10.61 -14.13
C LYS A 6 1.66 -11.29 -15.22
N ARG A 7 1.04 -11.62 -16.36
CA ARG A 7 1.74 -12.27 -17.50
C ARG A 7 2.61 -11.33 -18.33
N SER A 8 2.48 -10.02 -18.17
CA SER A 8 3.21 -9.03 -18.97
C SER A 8 4.71 -8.91 -18.64
N LEU A 9 5.18 -9.57 -17.58
CA LEU A 9 6.54 -9.44 -17.02
C LEU A 9 6.97 -7.99 -16.71
N GLU A 10 6.04 -7.03 -16.76
CA GLU A 10 6.29 -5.61 -16.55
C GLU A 10 6.97 -5.37 -15.20
N ALA A 11 6.53 -6.06 -14.14
CA ALA A 11 7.15 -5.96 -12.82
C ALA A 11 8.64 -6.36 -12.82
N HIS A 12 8.99 -7.47 -13.49
CA HIS A 12 10.38 -7.92 -13.59
C HIS A 12 11.23 -6.97 -14.44
N LEU A 13 10.66 -6.45 -15.53
CA LEU A 13 11.34 -5.49 -16.40
C LEU A 13 11.58 -4.17 -15.66
N SER A 14 10.56 -3.62 -15.02
CA SER A 14 10.65 -2.39 -14.22
C SER A 14 11.66 -2.53 -13.08
N TYR A 15 11.68 -3.67 -12.39
CA TYR A 15 12.67 -3.94 -11.36
C TYR A 15 14.09 -3.94 -11.94
N LYS A 16 14.34 -4.67 -13.03
CA LYS A 16 15.67 -4.71 -13.67
C LYS A 16 16.13 -3.35 -14.17
N ILE A 17 15.22 -2.54 -14.73
CA ILE A 17 15.52 -1.17 -15.16
C ILE A 17 15.89 -0.31 -13.94
N GLY A 18 15.11 -0.42 -12.86
CA GLY A 18 15.40 0.29 -11.61
C GLY A 18 16.76 -0.08 -11.04
N ASP A 19 17.08 -1.38 -10.99
CA ASP A 19 18.36 -1.91 -10.49
C ASP A 19 19.54 -1.47 -11.36
N LEU A 20 19.36 -1.49 -12.70
CA LEU A 20 20.36 -0.98 -13.64
C LEU A 20 20.62 0.51 -13.44
N VAL A 21 19.56 1.32 -13.31
CA VAL A 21 19.67 2.76 -13.06
C VAL A 21 20.37 3.03 -11.73
N MET A 22 20.01 2.29 -10.69
CA MET A 22 20.62 2.44 -9.37
C MET A 22 22.10 2.06 -9.38
N SER A 23 22.47 1.00 -10.10
CA SER A 23 23.85 0.53 -10.25
C SER A 23 24.73 1.41 -11.15
N THR A 24 24.15 2.05 -12.18
CA THR A 24 24.92 2.82 -13.19
C THR A 24 24.93 4.32 -12.91
N LEU A 25 23.78 4.91 -12.57
CA LEU A 25 23.60 6.35 -12.38
C LEU A 25 23.54 6.75 -10.90
N GLY A 26 23.49 5.76 -10.01
CA GLY A 26 23.50 5.94 -8.57
C GLY A 26 22.15 6.32 -7.97
N PRO A 27 22.10 6.41 -6.62
CA PRO A 27 20.85 6.55 -5.87
C PRO A 27 20.14 7.89 -6.10
N LYS A 28 20.89 8.99 -6.32
CA LYS A 28 20.29 10.33 -6.54
C LYS A 28 19.47 10.41 -7.82
N PHE A 29 19.97 9.80 -8.90
CA PHE A 29 19.25 9.79 -10.17
C PHE A 29 18.06 8.83 -10.11
N ALA A 30 18.26 7.65 -9.50
CA ALA A 30 17.18 6.69 -9.28
C ALA A 30 16.04 7.30 -8.44
N SER A 31 16.34 8.07 -7.39
CA SER A 31 15.32 8.73 -6.58
C SER A 31 14.58 9.82 -7.35
N LEU A 32 15.27 10.62 -8.17
CA LEU A 32 14.64 11.65 -9.01
C LEU A 32 13.69 11.02 -10.04
N LEU A 33 14.10 9.91 -10.65
CA LEU A 33 13.29 9.19 -11.63
C LEU A 33 12.03 8.59 -10.97
N ASN A 34 12.18 7.95 -9.82
CA ASN A 34 11.03 7.44 -9.04
C ASN A 34 10.10 8.56 -8.61
N TYR A 35 10.64 9.68 -8.13
CA TYR A 35 9.85 10.86 -7.75
C TYR A 35 9.01 11.36 -8.91
N ARG A 36 9.58 11.50 -10.12
CA ARG A 36 8.83 11.91 -11.32
C ARG A 36 7.71 10.94 -11.68
N ILE A 37 7.94 9.64 -11.57
CA ILE A 37 6.91 8.63 -11.84
C ILE A 37 5.77 8.77 -10.82
N LEU A 38 6.11 8.88 -9.53
CA LEU A 38 5.14 8.99 -8.45
C LEU A 38 4.33 10.28 -8.54
N CYS A 39 4.92 11.41 -8.94
CA CYS A 39 4.18 12.66 -9.15
C CYS A 39 3.13 12.58 -10.28
N ASN A 40 3.20 11.58 -11.16
CA ASN A 40 2.20 11.36 -12.21
C ASN A 40 1.00 10.51 -11.72
N THR A 41 1.00 10.06 -10.47
CA THR A 41 -0.14 9.36 -9.86
C THR A 41 -0.77 10.22 -8.76
N THR A 42 -2.07 10.06 -8.53
CA THR A 42 -2.84 10.86 -7.57
C THR A 42 -2.76 10.34 -6.14
N PHE A 43 -2.80 9.01 -5.98
CA PHE A 43 -2.67 8.33 -4.70
C PHE A 43 -1.91 7.02 -4.89
N THR A 44 -1.41 6.45 -3.79
CA THR A 44 -0.74 5.16 -3.80
C THR A 44 -1.50 4.16 -2.93
N ILE A 45 -1.73 2.96 -3.45
CA ILE A 45 -2.25 1.82 -2.68
C ILE A 45 -1.23 0.70 -2.73
N SER A 46 -0.85 0.20 -1.57
CA SER A 46 -0.04 -1.00 -1.40
C SER A 46 -0.85 -2.08 -0.72
N ASN A 47 -0.78 -3.30 -1.24
CA ASN A 47 -1.37 -4.48 -0.61
C ASN A 47 -0.30 -5.58 -0.50
N VAL A 48 0.09 -5.90 0.73
CA VAL A 48 1.12 -6.90 1.02
C VAL A 48 0.50 -8.01 1.86
N VAL A 49 0.60 -9.24 1.38
CA VAL A 49 0.21 -10.42 2.15
C VAL A 49 1.25 -10.63 3.24
N GLY A 50 0.86 -10.44 4.50
CA GLY A 50 1.71 -10.73 5.65
C GLY A 50 1.49 -12.14 6.22
N PRO A 51 2.08 -12.43 7.40
CA PRO A 51 2.06 -13.76 7.99
C PRO A 51 0.64 -14.25 8.29
N GLN A 52 0.39 -15.53 8.00
CA GLN A 52 -0.90 -16.18 8.30
C GLN A 52 -0.99 -16.66 9.75
N GLU A 53 0.14 -16.93 10.38
CA GLU A 53 0.24 -17.40 11.77
C GLU A 53 0.65 -16.26 12.69
N GLU A 54 0.28 -16.39 13.97
CA GLU A 54 0.77 -15.49 15.01
C GLU A 54 2.28 -15.63 15.14
N ILE A 55 2.97 -14.51 15.29
CA ILE A 55 4.42 -14.45 15.35
C ILE A 55 4.83 -13.86 16.69
N MET A 56 5.94 -14.36 17.23
CA MET A 56 6.52 -13.88 18.47
C MET A 56 7.89 -13.27 18.20
N ILE A 57 8.16 -12.08 18.74
CA ILE A 57 9.48 -11.46 18.73
C ILE A 57 10.04 -11.52 20.15
N GLY A 58 11.14 -12.25 20.33
CA GLY A 58 11.80 -12.38 21.63
C GLY A 58 10.88 -12.94 22.73
N GLY A 59 9.95 -13.84 22.36
CA GLY A 59 8.97 -14.41 23.29
C GLY A 59 7.71 -13.57 23.51
N ASN A 60 7.60 -12.39 22.90
CA ASN A 60 6.40 -11.55 22.99
C ASN A 60 5.52 -11.73 21.74
N PRO A 61 4.23 -12.08 21.89
CA PRO A 61 3.31 -12.22 20.77
C PRO A 61 3.01 -10.85 20.14
N ILE A 62 3.05 -10.78 18.81
CA ILE A 62 2.64 -9.59 18.07
C ILE A 62 1.12 -9.60 17.91
N THR A 63 0.49 -8.46 18.18
CA THR A 63 -0.97 -8.31 18.10
C THR A 63 -1.45 -7.67 16.79
N PHE A 64 -0.62 -6.82 16.18
CA PHE A 64 -0.93 -6.13 14.92
C PHE A 64 0.34 -5.87 14.10
N LEU A 65 0.19 -5.80 12.78
CA LEU A 65 1.28 -5.49 11.86
C LEU A 65 0.83 -4.38 10.91
N ARG A 66 1.47 -3.22 11.00
CA ARG A 66 1.12 -2.04 10.17
C ARG A 66 2.33 -1.60 9.35
N ALA A 67 2.12 -1.39 8.06
CA ALA A 67 3.13 -0.88 7.16
C ALA A 67 2.96 0.62 6.94
N ASN A 68 4.01 1.37 7.26
CA ASN A 68 4.09 2.80 7.01
C ASN A 68 5.22 3.08 6.01
N ASN A 69 5.05 4.13 5.21
CA ASN A 69 6.02 4.60 4.24
C ASN A 69 6.16 6.11 4.38
N SER A 70 7.36 6.63 4.17
CA SER A 70 7.65 8.06 4.24
C SER A 70 8.24 8.54 2.92
N ALA A 71 8.30 9.87 2.75
CA ALA A 71 8.91 10.54 1.59
C ALA A 71 8.22 10.27 0.23
N LEU A 72 6.95 9.91 0.23
CA LEU A 72 6.13 9.89 -0.99
C LEU A 72 5.59 11.30 -1.28
N PRO A 73 5.55 11.72 -2.55
CA PRO A 73 4.98 13.01 -2.94
C PRO A 73 3.44 13.05 -2.91
N HIS A 74 2.78 12.01 -2.40
CA HIS A 74 1.33 11.87 -2.43
C HIS A 74 0.66 12.46 -1.20
N ALA A 75 -0.50 13.08 -1.43
CA ALA A 75 -1.37 13.57 -0.36
C ALA A 75 -2.16 12.46 0.34
N LEU A 76 -2.32 11.30 -0.31
CA LEU A 76 -3.03 10.13 0.21
C LEU A 76 -2.26 8.84 -0.13
N VAL A 77 -1.97 8.06 0.90
CA VAL A 77 -1.32 6.74 0.77
C VAL A 77 -2.06 5.72 1.62
N LEU A 78 -2.43 4.61 1.00
CA LEU A 78 -3.12 3.48 1.63
C LEU A 78 -2.19 2.27 1.65
N ASN A 79 -1.84 1.79 2.83
CA ASN A 79 -1.03 0.57 2.97
C ASN A 79 -1.84 -0.50 3.68
N MET A 80 -2.02 -1.65 3.03
CA MET A 80 -2.72 -2.80 3.57
C MET A 80 -1.74 -3.93 3.83
N VAL A 81 -1.84 -4.52 5.02
CA VAL A 81 -1.09 -5.72 5.40
C VAL A 81 -2.03 -6.71 6.07
N SER A 82 -1.99 -7.97 5.63
CA SER A 82 -2.72 -9.05 6.29
C SER A 82 -1.86 -9.69 7.40
N TYR A 83 -2.43 -9.94 8.57
CA TYR A 83 -1.76 -10.61 9.68
C TYR A 83 -2.75 -11.48 10.48
N ALA A 84 -2.44 -12.76 10.68
CA ALA A 84 -3.21 -13.68 11.53
C ALA A 84 -4.74 -13.65 11.26
N GLY A 85 -5.13 -13.67 9.99
CA GLY A 85 -6.54 -13.63 9.57
C GLY A 85 -7.21 -12.24 9.64
N LYS A 86 -6.49 -11.20 10.06
CA LYS A 86 -6.93 -9.80 10.05
C LYS A 86 -6.25 -9.04 8.91
N ALA A 87 -6.91 -8.02 8.38
CA ALA A 87 -6.33 -7.11 7.41
C ALA A 87 -6.28 -5.71 8.03
N ASP A 88 -5.08 -5.19 8.23
CA ASP A 88 -4.85 -3.84 8.73
C ASP A 88 -4.66 -2.88 7.55
N MET A 89 -5.50 -1.84 7.48
CA MET A 89 -5.37 -0.75 6.51
C MET A 89 -4.89 0.52 7.20
N GLN A 90 -3.70 0.99 6.83
CA GLN A 90 -3.15 2.26 7.29
C GLN A 90 -3.37 3.35 6.24
N VAL A 91 -4.09 4.40 6.64
CA VAL A 91 -4.34 5.59 5.82
C VAL A 91 -3.39 6.70 6.27
N GLN A 92 -2.58 7.19 5.34
CA GLN A 92 -1.71 8.35 5.56
C GLN A 92 -2.17 9.49 4.68
N VAL A 93 -2.31 10.68 5.28
CA VAL A 93 -2.74 11.88 4.56
C VAL A 93 -1.87 13.09 4.88
N ALA A 94 -1.72 13.97 3.89
CA ALA A 94 -1.21 15.31 4.11
C ALA A 94 -2.35 16.19 4.66
N LYS A 95 -2.23 16.60 5.94
CA LYS A 95 -3.27 17.40 6.63
C LYS A 95 -3.55 18.74 5.95
N ASP A 96 -2.56 19.30 5.25
CA ASP A 96 -2.68 20.56 4.52
C ASP A 96 -3.63 20.45 3.31
N ILE A 97 -3.85 19.24 2.79
CA ILE A 97 -4.70 18.94 1.63
C ILE A 97 -5.99 18.23 2.06
N ILE A 98 -5.89 17.30 3.01
CA ILE A 98 -7.01 16.54 3.57
C ILE A 98 -7.15 16.92 5.05
N PRO A 99 -8.02 17.90 5.38
CA PRO A 99 -8.10 18.47 6.72
C PRO A 99 -8.70 17.51 7.75
N ASP A 100 -9.60 16.62 7.33
CA ASP A 100 -10.27 15.66 8.20
C ASP A 100 -9.95 14.19 7.81
N PRO A 101 -8.84 13.63 8.33
CA PRO A 101 -8.50 12.22 8.13
C PRO A 101 -9.47 11.25 8.79
N GLU A 102 -10.10 11.64 9.89
CA GLU A 102 -10.98 10.76 10.67
C GLU A 102 -12.29 10.53 9.92
N PHE A 103 -12.84 11.59 9.34
CA PHE A 103 -13.97 11.48 8.43
C PHE A 103 -13.66 10.59 7.23
N LEU A 104 -12.49 10.76 6.60
CA LEU A 104 -12.07 9.91 5.48
C LEU A 104 -11.97 8.43 5.90
N ALA A 105 -11.39 8.15 7.07
CA ALA A 105 -11.31 6.80 7.61
C ALA A 105 -12.69 6.20 7.85
N LYS A 106 -13.62 6.99 8.40
CA LYS A 106 -15.01 6.57 8.61
C LYS A 106 -15.71 6.27 7.28
N CYS A 107 -15.50 7.08 6.24
CA CYS A 107 -16.06 6.79 4.92
C CYS A 107 -15.55 5.44 4.35
N PHE A 108 -14.28 5.08 4.60
CA PHE A 108 -13.77 3.76 4.21
C PHE A 108 -14.44 2.64 5.00
N GLU A 109 -14.62 2.81 6.30
CA GLU A 109 -15.31 1.84 7.16
C GLU A 109 -16.76 1.62 6.72
N ASP A 110 -17.53 2.71 6.57
CA ASP A 110 -18.93 2.68 6.16
C ASP A 110 -19.11 1.99 4.80
N ALA A 111 -18.25 2.33 3.83
CA ALA A 111 -18.29 1.71 2.50
C ALA A 111 -17.99 0.20 2.54
N LEU A 112 -17.03 -0.23 3.37
CA LEU A 112 -16.71 -1.65 3.52
C LEU A 112 -17.84 -2.43 4.19
N LEU A 113 -18.53 -1.83 5.16
CA LEU A 113 -19.71 -2.39 5.79
C LEU A 113 -20.87 -2.53 4.79
N GLU A 114 -21.14 -1.49 4.00
CA GLU A 114 -22.17 -1.53 2.96
C GLU A 114 -21.89 -2.64 1.93
N MET A 115 -20.63 -2.77 1.48
CA MET A 115 -20.22 -3.86 0.57
C MET A 115 -20.47 -5.25 1.18
N LYS A 116 -20.18 -5.42 2.48
CA LYS A 116 -20.40 -6.68 3.19
C LYS A 116 -21.90 -7.03 3.27
N GLU A 117 -22.75 -6.06 3.57
CA GLU A 117 -24.20 -6.25 3.66
C GLU A 117 -24.79 -6.70 2.31
N GLN A 118 -24.38 -6.07 1.22
CA GLN A 118 -24.86 -6.40 -0.13
C GLN A 118 -24.45 -7.80 -0.59
N VAL A 119 -23.29 -8.30 -0.16
CA VAL A 119 -22.84 -9.67 -0.45
C VAL A 119 -23.60 -10.69 0.40
N THR A 120 -23.89 -10.37 1.67
CA THR A 120 -24.56 -11.29 2.60
C THR A 120 -26.05 -11.47 2.27
N THR A 121 -26.69 -10.46 1.67
CA THR A 121 -28.12 -10.51 1.29
C THR A 121 -28.40 -11.47 0.10
N LYS A 122 -27.36 -11.96 -0.58
CA LYS A 122 -27.48 -12.83 -1.76
C LYS A 122 -27.19 -14.32 -1.48
N ILE A 123 -27.10 -14.71 -0.21
CA ILE A 123 -26.91 -16.10 0.26
C ILE A 123 -28.17 -16.52 1.01
#